data_AF-A0AA43ECS4-F1
#
_entry.id   AF-A0AA43ECS4-F1
#
_cell.length_a   1.000
_cell.length_b   1.000
_cell.length_c   1.000
_cell.angle_alpha   90.00
_cell.angle_beta   90.00
_cell.angle_gamma   90.00
#
_symmetry.space_group_name_H-M   'P 1'
#
loop_
_entity.id
_entity.type
_entity.pdbx_description
1 polymer ?
#
loop_
_entity_poly.entity_id
_entity_poly.type
_entity_poly.pdbx_seq_one_letter_code
_entity_poly.pdbx_strand_id
1 'polypeptide(L)'
;VVVSSRLSTMTPGNMSTAVWGAILAALLCATPSFAVKVENRDGYSAEEITGTSYVTWYGDDETMTVERFVSYCAPILWFSPDEPLLEDRTGKDILIPEAFPFEEAPGRPVVYYRLREVLQRPDGTGDAIQVSADDKGKSILSLSSLAGMDLDFFFYYPREEGLNAHQHDVESVEMKVAVARGTEAGTRYAIAITRTKGKAHGVLWYDNTLESDKYTVMPMHILVEEAKHASCTDKNGDGLYTPGYDVNTRINDAWGVRDIIRSGGLFAASWQSWMAKVRFENTRVFPPLPEDSPRRARCEEDGVYSPHNAIYDLRPFPSDERADAHLKPFIADKGYPDWPEVSEVNSLDNFGKWIGDESFAKSFGVALRMDGYAGISLTFPFWIVKNMEDPLGGGYIVHRLYLTGKNLEDIGWTALYTPSASRWIDPYFAVGVEWRKVTDANGITSTHDDFQLETGLKFRVNMTHTPLKIVRRLGSDFWGFRFGVRNFGAMQINEFGYVVEVGAGSF
;
A
#
# COMPACT_ATOMS: atom_id res chain seq x y z
N VAL A 1 48.51 -1.55 39.51
CA VAL A 1 49.26 -1.58 38.22
C VAL A 1 48.31 -1.09 37.15
N VAL A 2 48.45 0.18 36.78
CA VAL A 2 47.70 0.85 35.72
C VAL A 2 48.43 0.54 34.41
N VAL A 3 47.73 0.01 33.41
CA VAL A 3 48.25 -0.11 32.05
C VAL A 3 47.42 0.81 31.17
N SER A 4 47.99 1.98 30.88
CA SER A 4 47.53 2.88 29.84
C SER A 4 47.96 2.34 28.48
N SER A 5 47.02 2.04 27.59
CA SER A 5 47.30 1.98 26.16
C SER A 5 46.92 3.32 25.54
N ARG A 6 47.94 4.11 25.19
CA ARG A 6 47.82 5.32 24.37
C ARG A 6 47.34 4.92 22.98
N LEU A 7 46.12 5.28 22.62
CA LEU A 7 45.72 5.41 21.23
C LEU A 7 46.32 6.73 20.71
N SER A 8 47.30 6.59 19.83
CA SER A 8 47.96 7.68 19.13
C SER A 8 46.95 8.45 18.28
N THR A 9 47.02 9.77 18.42
CA THR A 9 46.45 10.81 17.56
C THR A 9 46.46 10.44 16.07
N MET A 10 45.28 10.24 15.49
CA MET A 10 45.08 10.37 14.04
C MET A 10 44.90 11.85 13.72
N THR A 11 45.82 12.41 12.96
CA THR A 11 45.70 13.76 12.37
C THR A 11 44.66 13.75 11.25
N PRO A 12 43.73 14.72 11.19
CA PRO A 12 42.76 14.82 10.11
C PRO A 12 43.45 15.43 8.87
N GLY A 13 43.97 14.57 8.02
CA GLY A 13 44.58 14.96 6.75
C GLY A 13 44.25 13.91 5.71
N ASN A 14 43.36 14.27 4.77
CA ASN A 14 43.01 13.51 3.56
C ASN A 14 42.19 12.22 3.76
N MET A 15 40.97 12.33 4.30
CA MET A 15 39.88 11.45 3.81
C MET A 15 39.45 11.96 2.45
N SER A 16 40.08 11.42 1.40
CA SER A 16 39.83 11.82 0.02
C SER A 16 38.44 11.39 -0.46
N THR A 17 37.97 12.07 -1.50
CA THR A 17 36.85 11.72 -2.39
C THR A 17 36.74 10.23 -2.75
N ALA A 18 37.82 9.44 -2.61
CA ALA A 18 37.82 8.00 -2.82
C ALA A 18 37.07 7.20 -1.73
N VAL A 19 37.08 7.64 -0.46
CA VAL A 19 36.33 6.96 0.61
C VAL A 19 34.83 7.23 0.46
N TRP A 20 34.46 8.45 0.08
CA TRP A 20 33.07 8.81 -0.24
C TRP A 20 32.57 8.16 -1.52
N GLY A 21 33.41 8.10 -2.57
CA GLY A 21 33.11 7.33 -3.78
C GLY A 21 32.94 5.84 -3.51
N ALA A 22 33.73 5.26 -2.59
CA ALA A 22 33.61 3.87 -2.19
C ALA A 22 32.39 3.59 -1.30
N ILE A 23 31.97 4.52 -0.43
CA ILE A 23 30.74 4.39 0.36
C ILE A 23 29.51 4.56 -0.54
N LEU A 24 29.50 5.51 -1.48
CA LEU A 24 28.43 5.68 -2.47
C LEU A 24 28.35 4.48 -3.43
N ALA A 25 29.49 3.95 -3.89
CA ALA A 25 29.55 2.75 -4.72
C ALA A 25 29.17 1.47 -3.94
N ALA A 26 29.55 1.36 -2.66
CA ALA A 26 29.12 0.24 -1.80
C ALA A 26 27.62 0.30 -1.49
N LEU A 27 27.04 1.50 -1.33
CA LEU A 27 25.59 1.71 -1.20
C LEU A 27 24.84 1.42 -2.51
N LEU A 28 25.47 1.63 -3.67
CA LEU A 28 24.93 1.27 -4.99
C LEU A 28 25.11 -0.22 -5.34
N CYS A 29 26.04 -0.94 -4.70
CA CYS A 29 26.38 -2.34 -5.02
C CYS A 29 25.94 -3.37 -3.97
N ALA A 30 25.44 -2.96 -2.80
CA ALA A 30 24.99 -3.88 -1.75
C ALA A 30 23.46 -4.01 -1.74
N THR A 31 22.91 -4.79 -2.67
CA THR A 31 21.53 -5.29 -2.57
C THR A 31 21.53 -6.73 -2.07
N PRO A 32 21.42 -7.00 -0.76
CA PRO A 32 20.91 -8.28 -0.32
C PRO A 32 19.39 -8.28 -0.58
N SER A 33 18.96 -9.04 -1.58
CA SER A 33 17.55 -9.35 -1.81
C SER A 33 17.03 -10.13 -0.59
N PHE A 34 16.49 -9.45 0.41
CA PHE A 34 15.61 -10.05 1.39
C PHE A 34 14.22 -10.17 0.76
N ALA A 35 14.13 -11.01 -0.27
CA ALA A 35 12.86 -11.61 -0.63
C ALA A 35 12.41 -12.46 0.56
N VAL A 36 11.11 -12.45 0.87
CA VAL A 36 10.51 -13.63 1.49
C VAL A 36 11.03 -14.81 0.68
N LYS A 37 11.79 -15.70 1.32
CA LYS A 37 12.10 -17.00 0.76
C LYS A 37 10.75 -17.70 0.62
N VAL A 38 10.05 -17.43 -0.47
CA VAL A 38 9.28 -18.45 -1.15
C VAL A 38 10.37 -19.44 -1.55
N GLU A 39 10.72 -20.34 -0.63
CA GLU A 39 11.61 -21.43 -1.00
C GLU A 39 10.91 -22.10 -2.17
N ASN A 40 11.56 -22.03 -3.33
CA ASN A 40 11.18 -22.78 -4.49
C ASN A 40 11.44 -24.25 -4.13
N ARG A 41 10.56 -24.82 -3.30
CA ARG A 41 10.29 -26.23 -3.40
C ARG A 41 9.55 -26.37 -4.70
N ASP A 42 10.15 -27.10 -5.63
CA ASP A 42 9.40 -27.72 -6.71
C ASP A 42 8.31 -28.56 -6.02
N GLY A 43 7.11 -27.99 -5.95
CA GLY A 43 5.98 -28.56 -5.25
C GLY A 43 5.81 -28.12 -3.81
N TYR A 44 4.71 -27.42 -3.57
CA TYR A 44 4.03 -27.51 -2.29
C TYR A 44 3.30 -28.87 -2.24
N SER A 45 3.29 -29.51 -1.07
CA SER A 45 2.41 -30.67 -0.88
C SER A 45 0.95 -30.24 -0.97
N ALA A 46 0.04 -31.16 -1.29
CA ALA A 46 -1.38 -30.87 -1.26
C ALA A 46 -1.82 -30.43 0.14
N GLU A 47 -1.18 -30.93 1.20
CA GLU A 47 -1.45 -30.52 2.59
C GLU A 47 -0.99 -29.09 2.88
N GLU A 48 0.16 -28.65 2.35
CA GLU A 48 0.64 -27.26 2.47
C GLU A 48 -0.28 -26.28 1.72
N ILE A 49 -0.76 -26.68 0.54
CA ILE A 49 -1.70 -25.89 -0.27
C ILE A 49 -3.07 -25.80 0.42
N THR A 50 -3.64 -26.93 0.82
CA THR A 50 -5.01 -27.01 1.35
C THR A 50 -5.14 -26.53 2.80
N GLY A 51 -4.07 -26.66 3.58
CA GLY A 51 -4.01 -26.16 4.97
C GLY A 51 -3.90 -24.65 5.08
N THR A 52 -3.72 -23.94 3.96
CA THR A 52 -3.46 -22.51 3.94
C THR A 52 -4.75 -21.71 3.73
N SER A 53 -5.06 -20.78 4.65
CA SER A 53 -6.33 -20.06 4.69
C SER A 53 -6.52 -19.05 3.55
N TYR A 54 -5.43 -18.54 2.97
CA TYR A 54 -5.43 -17.57 1.86
C TYR A 54 -5.46 -18.20 0.45
N VAL A 55 -5.54 -19.53 0.36
CA VAL A 55 -5.81 -20.25 -0.90
C VAL A 55 -7.31 -20.19 -1.19
N THR A 56 -7.71 -19.68 -2.35
CA THR A 56 -9.13 -19.54 -2.71
C THR A 56 -9.66 -20.74 -3.47
N TRP A 57 -8.79 -21.45 -4.19
CA TRP A 57 -9.13 -22.65 -4.97
C TRP A 57 -7.91 -23.55 -5.14
N TYR A 58 -8.16 -24.86 -5.30
CA TYR A 58 -7.17 -25.84 -5.71
C TYR A 58 -7.85 -26.95 -6.53
N GLY A 59 -7.14 -27.53 -7.49
CA GLY A 59 -7.71 -28.55 -8.38
C GLY A 59 -6.74 -29.06 -9.44
N ASP A 60 -7.25 -29.81 -10.40
CA ASP A 60 -6.52 -30.41 -11.52
C ASP A 60 -6.84 -29.77 -12.88
N ASP A 61 -7.88 -28.93 -12.94
CA ASP A 61 -8.23 -28.13 -14.12
C ASP A 61 -7.02 -27.30 -14.58
N GLU A 62 -6.54 -27.59 -15.80
CA GLU A 62 -5.41 -26.85 -16.40
C GLU A 62 -5.85 -25.51 -16.99
N THR A 63 -7.14 -25.36 -17.30
CA THR A 63 -7.69 -24.14 -17.86
C THR A 63 -8.96 -23.72 -17.13
N MET A 64 -9.22 -22.42 -17.11
CA MET A 64 -10.48 -21.86 -16.60
C MET A 64 -10.83 -20.57 -17.32
N THR A 65 -12.12 -20.25 -17.36
CA THR A 65 -12.54 -18.91 -17.82
C THR A 65 -12.08 -17.86 -16.81
N VAL A 66 -11.83 -16.65 -17.30
CA VAL A 66 -11.52 -15.50 -16.44
C VAL A 66 -12.65 -15.28 -15.42
N GLU A 67 -13.91 -15.37 -15.84
CA GLU A 67 -15.06 -15.24 -14.95
C GLU A 67 -14.98 -16.23 -13.77
N ARG A 68 -14.73 -17.52 -14.04
CA ARG A 68 -14.61 -18.54 -12.98
C ARG A 68 -13.41 -18.27 -12.07
N PHE A 69 -12.25 -17.89 -12.64
CA PHE A 69 -11.05 -17.55 -11.87
C PHE A 69 -11.33 -16.38 -10.91
N VAL A 70 -11.91 -15.30 -11.42
CA VAL A 70 -12.17 -14.08 -10.66
C VAL A 70 -13.21 -14.34 -9.58
N SER A 71 -14.24 -15.14 -9.84
CA SER A 71 -15.24 -15.50 -8.82
C SER A 71 -14.64 -16.15 -7.58
N TYR A 72 -13.55 -16.93 -7.70
CA TYR A 72 -12.85 -17.46 -6.52
C TYR A 72 -12.13 -16.38 -5.70
N CYS A 73 -11.71 -15.30 -6.34
CA CYS A 73 -10.98 -14.21 -5.69
C CYS A 73 -11.89 -13.08 -5.21
N ALA A 74 -13.15 -13.10 -5.63
CA ALA A 74 -14.09 -12.00 -5.45
C ALA A 74 -14.41 -11.75 -3.96
N PRO A 75 -14.36 -10.49 -3.48
CA PRO A 75 -14.49 -10.18 -2.06
C PRO A 75 -15.95 -10.22 -1.58
N ILE A 76 -16.14 -10.39 -0.27
CA ILE A 76 -17.39 -10.04 0.42
C ILE A 76 -17.33 -8.56 0.77
N LEU A 77 -18.37 -7.80 0.43
CA LEU A 77 -18.50 -6.39 0.82
C LEU A 77 -19.31 -6.29 2.10
N TRP A 78 -18.84 -5.50 3.06
CA TRP A 78 -19.46 -5.37 4.37
C TRP A 78 -19.68 -3.90 4.73
N PHE A 79 -20.92 -3.45 4.50
CA PHE A 79 -21.29 -2.05 4.65
C PHE A 79 -21.47 -1.64 6.12
N SER A 80 -21.10 -0.39 6.42
CA SER A 80 -21.50 0.27 7.66
C SER A 80 -23.00 0.10 7.89
N PRO A 81 -23.46 -0.18 9.13
CA PRO A 81 -24.88 -0.30 9.42
C PRO A 81 -25.68 0.97 9.12
N ASP A 82 -25.03 2.14 9.14
CA ASP A 82 -25.68 3.43 8.86
C ASP A 82 -25.33 3.99 7.47
N GLU A 83 -24.85 3.14 6.54
CA GLU A 83 -24.58 3.51 5.16
C GLU A 83 -25.84 4.14 4.51
N PRO A 84 -25.79 5.44 4.14
CA PRO A 84 -26.95 6.14 3.58
C PRO A 84 -27.60 5.44 2.39
N LEU A 85 -26.79 4.81 1.52
CA LEU A 85 -27.28 4.13 0.32
C LEU A 85 -27.93 2.78 0.60
N LEU A 86 -27.80 2.23 1.81
CA LEU A 86 -28.60 1.06 2.19
C LEU A 86 -30.09 1.41 2.30
N GLU A 87 -30.44 2.64 2.66
CA GLU A 87 -31.85 3.06 2.85
C GLU A 87 -32.66 2.06 3.71
N ASP A 88 -32.09 1.64 4.85
CA ASP A 88 -32.61 0.61 5.76
C ASP A 88 -32.74 -0.81 5.16
N ARG A 89 -32.29 -1.04 3.92
CA ARG A 89 -32.28 -2.37 3.30
C ARG A 89 -31.20 -3.24 3.93
N THR A 90 -31.53 -4.51 4.12
CA THR A 90 -30.61 -5.51 4.68
C THR A 90 -30.77 -6.84 3.95
N GLY A 91 -29.79 -7.73 4.12
CA GLY A 91 -29.82 -9.08 3.59
C GLY A 91 -29.95 -9.08 2.06
N LYS A 92 -30.96 -9.76 1.56
CA LYS A 92 -31.24 -9.92 0.11
C LYS A 92 -31.69 -8.63 -0.57
N ASP A 93 -32.17 -7.65 0.18
CA ASP A 93 -32.75 -6.42 -0.38
C ASP A 93 -31.69 -5.35 -0.67
N ILE A 94 -30.42 -5.60 -0.31
CA ILE A 94 -29.31 -4.70 -0.62
C ILE A 94 -29.08 -4.67 -2.12
N LEU A 95 -29.02 -3.47 -2.71
CA LEU A 95 -28.81 -3.25 -4.15
C LEU A 95 -27.50 -2.53 -4.50
N ILE A 96 -26.68 -2.22 -3.49
CA ILE A 96 -25.38 -1.58 -3.68
C ILE A 96 -24.23 -2.59 -3.53
N PRO A 97 -23.10 -2.43 -4.25
CA PRO A 97 -22.84 -1.39 -5.26
C PRO A 97 -23.75 -1.55 -6.48
N GLU A 98 -24.01 -0.46 -7.20
CA GLU A 98 -24.94 -0.46 -8.34
C GLU A 98 -24.23 -0.77 -9.66
N ALA A 99 -25.01 -1.13 -10.69
CA ALA A 99 -24.51 -1.10 -12.06
C ALA A 99 -24.21 0.35 -12.48
N PHE A 100 -23.25 0.56 -13.38
CA PHE A 100 -23.03 1.88 -13.96
C PHE A 100 -24.30 2.38 -14.67
N PRO A 101 -24.59 3.70 -14.67
CA PRO A 101 -25.84 4.26 -15.19
C PRO A 101 -26.09 4.03 -16.69
N PHE A 102 -25.03 3.72 -17.45
CA PHE A 102 -25.11 3.43 -18.87
C PHE A 102 -25.31 1.93 -19.17
N GLU A 103 -25.41 1.08 -18.16
CA GLU A 103 -25.68 -0.35 -18.25
C GLU A 103 -27.07 -0.71 -17.72
N GLU A 104 -27.52 -1.93 -18.02
CA GLU A 104 -28.77 -2.45 -17.49
C GLU A 104 -28.60 -2.83 -16.00
N ALA A 105 -29.46 -2.29 -15.15
CA ALA A 105 -29.51 -2.59 -13.72
C ALA A 105 -30.19 -3.95 -13.49
N PRO A 106 -29.49 -4.95 -12.91
CA PRO A 106 -30.01 -6.33 -12.81
C PRO A 106 -30.97 -6.57 -11.63
N GLY A 107 -31.37 -5.51 -10.91
CA GLY A 107 -32.17 -5.63 -9.67
C GLY A 107 -31.41 -6.32 -8.53
N ARG A 108 -30.08 -6.31 -8.56
CA ARG A 108 -29.18 -6.81 -7.52
C ARG A 108 -27.85 -6.03 -7.57
N PRO A 109 -26.97 -6.15 -6.55
CA PRO A 109 -25.69 -5.47 -6.56
C PRO A 109 -24.79 -5.91 -7.73
N VAL A 110 -23.88 -5.05 -8.15
CA VAL A 110 -22.92 -5.31 -9.23
C VAL A 110 -21.52 -4.98 -8.77
N VAL A 111 -20.60 -5.91 -9.00
CA VAL A 111 -19.17 -5.72 -8.79
C VAL A 111 -18.47 -5.91 -10.13
N TYR A 112 -17.58 -4.99 -10.45
CA TYR A 112 -16.80 -5.06 -11.68
C TYR A 112 -15.41 -5.59 -11.40
N TYR A 113 -14.77 -6.22 -12.40
CA TYR A 113 -13.40 -6.68 -12.28
C TYR A 113 -12.54 -6.31 -13.49
N ARG A 114 -11.23 -6.21 -13.27
CA ARG A 114 -10.22 -5.97 -14.30
C ARG A 114 -8.97 -6.79 -14.02
N LEU A 115 -8.45 -7.46 -15.04
CA LEU A 115 -7.12 -8.08 -14.98
C LEU A 115 -6.13 -7.01 -15.45
N ARG A 116 -5.33 -6.48 -14.54
CA ARG A 116 -4.38 -5.40 -14.84
C ARG A 116 -3.15 -5.97 -15.53
N GLU A 117 -2.55 -6.99 -14.92
CA GLU A 117 -1.36 -7.68 -15.40
C GLU A 117 -1.54 -9.18 -15.23
N VAL A 118 -1.16 -9.95 -16.25
CA VAL A 118 -1.08 -11.41 -16.24
C VAL A 118 0.39 -11.80 -16.37
N LEU A 119 0.88 -12.55 -15.40
CA LEU A 119 2.26 -13.02 -15.39
C LEU A 119 2.37 -14.39 -16.04
N GLN A 120 3.08 -14.44 -17.17
CA GLN A 120 3.36 -15.67 -17.88
C GLN A 120 4.64 -16.33 -17.38
N ARG A 121 4.58 -17.64 -17.17
CA ARG A 121 5.70 -18.49 -16.83
C ARG A 121 6.55 -18.77 -18.07
N PRO A 122 7.90 -18.75 -17.95
CA PRO A 122 8.78 -19.05 -19.07
C PRO A 122 8.79 -20.54 -19.44
N ASP A 123 8.44 -21.41 -18.49
CA ASP A 123 8.35 -22.86 -18.66
C ASP A 123 6.91 -23.33 -18.98
N GLY A 124 5.99 -22.40 -19.22
CA GLY A 124 4.59 -22.68 -19.55
C GLY A 124 4.41 -23.33 -20.92
N THR A 125 3.38 -24.17 -21.05
CA THR A 125 2.98 -24.76 -22.33
C THR A 125 2.01 -23.82 -23.05
N GLY A 126 2.53 -22.75 -23.65
CA GLY A 126 1.75 -21.77 -24.43
C GLY A 126 1.39 -20.51 -23.66
N ASP A 127 0.45 -19.73 -24.18
CA ASP A 127 0.05 -18.44 -23.61
C ASP A 127 -0.71 -18.59 -22.28
N ALA A 128 -0.43 -17.71 -21.32
CA ALA A 128 -1.11 -17.69 -20.03
C ALA A 128 -2.59 -17.27 -20.13
N ILE A 129 -2.95 -16.50 -21.15
CA ILE A 129 -4.32 -16.06 -21.41
C ILE A 129 -4.63 -16.03 -22.90
N GLN A 130 -5.82 -16.51 -23.26
CA GLN A 130 -6.43 -16.36 -24.58
C GLN A 130 -7.61 -15.40 -24.45
N VAL A 131 -7.43 -14.16 -24.90
CA VAL A 131 -8.45 -13.11 -24.76
C VAL A 131 -9.58 -13.33 -25.75
N SER A 132 -10.81 -13.37 -25.23
CA SER A 132 -12.02 -13.41 -26.03
C SER A 132 -12.34 -12.01 -26.54
N ALA A 133 -12.57 -11.87 -27.85
CA ALA A 133 -12.84 -10.58 -28.50
C ALA A 133 -14.24 -10.03 -28.15
N ASP A 134 -15.21 -10.91 -27.91
CA ASP A 134 -16.61 -10.52 -27.70
C ASP A 134 -16.98 -10.37 -26.22
N ASP A 135 -16.31 -11.13 -25.35
CA ASP A 135 -16.64 -11.20 -23.93
C ASP A 135 -15.38 -11.52 -23.11
N LYS A 136 -14.86 -10.50 -22.42
CA LYS A 136 -13.65 -10.63 -21.62
C LYS A 136 -13.76 -11.68 -20.51
N GLY A 137 -14.97 -11.93 -19.97
CA GLY A 137 -15.18 -12.96 -18.95
C GLY A 137 -15.01 -14.38 -19.48
N LYS A 138 -15.27 -14.60 -20.77
CA LYS A 138 -15.07 -15.88 -21.47
C LYS A 138 -13.64 -16.12 -21.94
N SER A 139 -12.71 -15.19 -21.71
CA SER A 139 -11.29 -15.40 -21.97
C SER A 139 -10.79 -16.61 -21.17
N ILE A 140 -9.86 -17.37 -21.73
CA ILE A 140 -9.37 -18.61 -21.12
C ILE A 140 -7.99 -18.39 -20.51
N LEU A 141 -7.85 -18.70 -19.23
CA LEU A 141 -6.57 -18.73 -18.52
C LEU A 141 -5.99 -20.15 -18.56
N SER A 142 -4.70 -20.25 -18.85
CA SER A 142 -3.94 -21.49 -18.76
C SER A 142 -3.16 -21.52 -17.44
N LEU A 143 -3.60 -22.32 -16.47
CA LEU A 143 -2.95 -22.43 -15.16
C LEU A 143 -1.57 -23.09 -15.26
N SER A 144 -1.31 -23.89 -16.29
CA SER A 144 0.03 -24.35 -16.58
C SER A 144 0.94 -23.18 -16.95
N SER A 145 0.51 -22.21 -17.74
CA SER A 145 1.36 -21.07 -18.12
C SER A 145 1.27 -19.85 -17.20
N LEU A 146 0.33 -19.80 -16.27
CA LEU A 146 0.09 -18.65 -15.39
C LEU A 146 0.93 -18.70 -14.11
N ALA A 147 1.67 -17.63 -13.82
CA ALA A 147 2.43 -17.48 -12.57
C ALA A 147 1.63 -16.73 -11.50
N GLY A 148 0.89 -15.70 -11.92
CA GLY A 148 0.12 -14.83 -11.06
C GLY A 148 -0.55 -13.72 -11.85
N MET A 149 -1.32 -12.88 -11.17
CA MET A 149 -1.99 -11.73 -11.77
C MET A 149 -2.25 -10.62 -10.76
N ASP A 150 -2.35 -9.40 -11.29
CA ASP A 150 -2.90 -8.25 -10.58
C ASP A 150 -4.36 -8.09 -10.99
N LEU A 151 -5.26 -8.27 -10.01
CA LEU A 151 -6.70 -8.30 -10.18
C LEU A 151 -7.35 -7.14 -9.41
N ASP A 152 -8.21 -6.38 -10.06
CA ASP A 152 -8.92 -5.28 -9.44
C ASP A 152 -10.42 -5.57 -9.41
N PHE A 153 -11.06 -5.18 -8.31
CA PHE A 153 -12.51 -5.14 -8.15
C PHE A 153 -12.96 -3.70 -7.97
N PHE A 154 -14.05 -3.30 -8.63
CA PHE A 154 -14.59 -1.95 -8.57
C PHE A 154 -16.05 -1.96 -8.13
N PHE A 155 -16.40 -0.92 -7.39
CA PHE A 155 -17.70 -0.73 -6.77
C PHE A 155 -18.22 0.65 -7.16
N TYR A 156 -19.35 0.71 -7.84
CA TYR A 156 -19.97 1.98 -8.22
C TYR A 156 -21.06 2.36 -7.22
N TYR A 157 -21.00 3.61 -6.77
CA TYR A 157 -22.01 4.23 -5.93
C TYR A 157 -22.57 5.48 -6.62
N PRO A 158 -23.90 5.65 -6.64
CA PRO A 158 -24.58 6.75 -7.34
C PRO A 158 -24.44 8.11 -6.64
N ARG A 159 -23.80 8.17 -5.47
CA ARG A 159 -23.38 9.38 -4.75
C ARG A 159 -22.60 8.97 -3.51
N GLU A 160 -21.89 9.93 -2.93
CA GLU A 160 -21.35 9.85 -1.58
C GLU A 160 -21.88 11.01 -0.71
N GLU A 161 -21.78 10.89 0.62
CA GLU A 161 -22.08 11.99 1.56
C GLU A 161 -20.84 12.40 2.38
N GLY A 162 -20.87 13.61 2.93
CA GLY A 162 -19.79 14.15 3.76
C GLY A 162 -18.94 15.21 3.04
N LEU A 163 -17.69 15.38 3.50
CA LEU A 163 -16.81 16.42 2.98
C LEU A 163 -16.44 16.16 1.51
N ASN A 164 -16.66 17.17 0.67
CA ASN A 164 -16.43 17.12 -0.79
C ASN A 164 -17.25 16.07 -1.53
N ALA A 165 -18.45 15.73 -1.04
CA ALA A 165 -19.40 14.81 -1.67
C ALA A 165 -19.56 15.02 -3.19
N HIS A 166 -19.51 13.94 -3.97
CA HIS A 166 -19.78 13.90 -5.40
C HIS A 166 -20.94 12.95 -5.79
N GLN A 167 -21.51 13.19 -6.98
CA GLN A 167 -22.62 12.40 -7.56
C GLN A 167 -22.17 11.03 -8.09
N HIS A 168 -20.89 10.78 -8.24
CA HIS A 168 -20.40 9.49 -8.66
C HIS A 168 -19.23 9.13 -7.77
N ASP A 169 -19.21 7.87 -7.37
CA ASP A 169 -18.10 7.33 -6.62
C ASP A 169 -17.79 5.93 -7.14
N VAL A 170 -16.51 5.69 -7.35
CA VAL A 170 -16.00 4.43 -7.91
C VAL A 170 -14.81 4.05 -7.08
N GLU A 171 -15.05 3.18 -6.10
CA GLU A 171 -14.04 2.68 -5.19
C GLU A 171 -13.56 1.31 -5.67
N SER A 172 -12.41 0.87 -5.15
CA SER A 172 -11.82 -0.39 -5.60
C SER A 172 -11.01 -1.13 -4.56
N VAL A 173 -10.83 -2.42 -4.83
CA VAL A 173 -9.90 -3.30 -4.14
C VAL A 173 -8.96 -3.90 -5.16
N GLU A 174 -7.67 -3.86 -4.89
CA GLU A 174 -6.65 -4.47 -5.73
C GLU A 174 -6.10 -5.72 -5.03
N MET A 175 -5.93 -6.81 -5.77
CA MET A 175 -5.43 -8.08 -5.26
C MET A 175 -4.25 -8.57 -6.08
N LYS A 176 -3.19 -9.01 -5.39
CA LYS A 176 -2.15 -9.82 -6.01
C LYS A 176 -2.49 -11.29 -5.82
N VAL A 177 -2.60 -12.00 -6.93
CA VAL A 177 -2.96 -13.42 -6.95
C VAL A 177 -1.80 -14.24 -7.48
N ALA A 178 -1.35 -15.22 -6.70
CA ALA A 178 -0.34 -16.18 -7.12
C ALA A 178 -1.01 -17.49 -7.53
N VAL A 179 -0.47 -18.13 -8.58
CA VAL A 179 -0.90 -19.45 -9.02
C VAL A 179 0.25 -20.42 -8.80
N ALA A 180 0.07 -21.39 -7.90
CA ALA A 180 1.06 -22.42 -7.62
C ALA A 180 0.77 -23.69 -8.42
N ARG A 181 1.83 -24.42 -8.80
CA ARG A 181 1.73 -25.78 -9.33
C ARG A 181 2.08 -26.78 -8.21
N GLY A 182 1.20 -27.73 -7.94
CA GLY A 182 1.45 -28.83 -7.01
C GLY A 182 2.24 -29.96 -7.68
N THR A 183 2.96 -30.76 -6.88
CA THR A 183 3.70 -31.93 -7.36
C THR A 183 3.03 -33.27 -7.03
N GLU A 184 1.94 -33.26 -6.26
CA GLU A 184 1.25 -34.46 -5.82
C GLU A 184 0.04 -34.79 -6.69
N ALA A 185 -0.32 -36.08 -6.74
CA ALA A 185 -1.48 -36.56 -7.48
C ALA A 185 -2.79 -36.04 -6.83
N GLY A 186 -3.62 -35.33 -7.61
CA GLY A 186 -4.94 -34.85 -7.17
C GLY A 186 -5.02 -33.35 -6.81
N THR A 187 -3.90 -32.61 -6.81
CA THR A 187 -3.91 -31.14 -6.72
C THR A 187 -2.77 -30.59 -7.56
N ARG A 188 -3.06 -30.30 -8.83
CA ARG A 188 -2.06 -29.82 -9.78
C ARG A 188 -1.87 -28.31 -9.70
N TYR A 189 -2.91 -27.57 -9.33
CA TYR A 189 -2.87 -26.11 -9.26
C TYR A 189 -3.54 -25.59 -8.01
N ALA A 190 -3.09 -24.41 -7.56
CA ALA A 190 -3.71 -23.66 -6.49
C ALA A 190 -3.68 -22.17 -6.77
N ILE A 191 -4.74 -21.47 -6.38
CA ILE A 191 -4.90 -20.03 -6.50
C ILE A 191 -4.86 -19.44 -5.09
N ALA A 192 -3.99 -18.46 -4.88
CA ALA A 192 -3.77 -17.84 -3.58
C ALA A 192 -3.75 -16.32 -3.71
N ILE A 193 -4.50 -15.60 -2.87
CA ILE A 193 -4.38 -14.15 -2.76
C ILE A 193 -3.24 -13.89 -1.78
N THR A 194 -2.17 -13.25 -2.25
CA THR A 194 -0.99 -12.95 -1.43
C THR A 194 -1.09 -11.57 -0.79
N ARG A 195 -1.75 -10.63 -1.45
CA ARG A 195 -1.92 -9.25 -0.99
C ARG A 195 -3.28 -8.72 -1.42
N THR A 196 -3.92 -7.97 -0.53
CA THR A 196 -5.11 -7.18 -0.84
C THR A 196 -4.88 -5.72 -0.44
N LYS A 197 -5.28 -4.78 -1.30
CA LYS A 197 -5.25 -3.34 -1.05
C LYS A 197 -6.66 -2.79 -1.20
N GLY A 198 -7.29 -2.41 -0.10
CA GLY A 198 -8.47 -1.57 -0.12
C GLY A 198 -8.07 -0.14 -0.49
N LYS A 199 -8.62 0.40 -1.57
CA LYS A 199 -8.31 1.77 -2.00
C LYS A 199 -9.16 2.74 -1.19
N ALA A 200 -8.57 3.90 -0.89
CA ALA A 200 -9.26 4.99 -0.21
C ALA A 200 -9.07 6.30 -0.98
N HIS A 201 -10.16 6.80 -1.57
CA HIS A 201 -10.24 8.11 -2.22
C HIS A 201 -9.15 8.38 -3.27
N GLY A 202 -8.68 7.34 -3.97
CA GLY A 202 -7.70 7.43 -5.05
C GLY A 202 -6.28 7.84 -4.63
N VAL A 203 -5.96 7.88 -3.32
CA VAL A 203 -4.63 8.26 -2.83
C VAL A 203 -3.88 7.03 -2.34
N LEU A 204 -2.81 6.64 -3.03
CA LEU A 204 -2.00 5.43 -2.76
C LEU A 204 -1.53 5.26 -1.30
N TRP A 205 -1.43 6.36 -0.57
CA TRP A 205 -0.93 6.38 0.80
C TRP A 205 -2.00 6.06 1.82
N TYR A 206 -3.27 6.16 1.41
CA TYR A 206 -4.44 5.84 2.20
C TYR A 206 -4.91 4.41 1.92
N ASP A 207 -4.25 3.71 0.99
CA ASP A 207 -4.50 2.32 0.71
C ASP A 207 -4.36 1.48 2.00
N ASN A 208 -5.38 0.67 2.26
CA ASN A 208 -5.45 -0.26 3.36
C ASN A 208 -4.95 -1.61 2.86
N THR A 209 -3.66 -1.84 3.08
CA THR A 209 -2.93 -2.99 2.54
C THR A 209 -2.78 -4.10 3.58
N LEU A 210 -3.19 -5.31 3.17
CA LEU A 210 -3.03 -6.55 3.90
C LEU A 210 -2.17 -7.53 3.08
N GLU A 211 -1.00 -7.88 3.61
CA GLU A 211 -0.29 -9.09 3.23
C GLU A 211 -0.99 -10.30 3.86
N SER A 212 -1.40 -11.26 3.04
CA SER A 212 -2.13 -12.43 3.49
C SER A 212 -1.21 -13.42 4.19
N ASP A 213 -1.73 -14.05 5.24
CA ASP A 213 -1.05 -15.13 5.97
C ASP A 213 -2.05 -16.22 6.38
N LYS A 214 -1.55 -17.24 7.10
CA LYS A 214 -2.35 -18.40 7.54
C LYS A 214 -3.57 -18.08 8.42
N TYR A 215 -3.75 -16.84 8.84
CA TYR A 215 -4.92 -16.38 9.60
C TYR A 215 -5.90 -15.56 8.74
N THR A 216 -5.56 -15.26 7.49
CA THR A 216 -6.42 -14.55 6.55
C THR A 216 -7.55 -15.46 6.06
N VAL A 217 -8.79 -15.06 6.29
CA VAL A 217 -9.99 -15.80 5.91
C VAL A 217 -10.42 -15.42 4.49
N MET A 218 -10.79 -16.42 3.70
CA MET A 218 -11.30 -16.25 2.34
C MET A 218 -12.77 -16.72 2.21
N PRO A 219 -13.61 -16.07 1.37
CA PRO A 219 -13.30 -14.90 0.56
C PRO A 219 -12.91 -13.68 1.41
N MET A 220 -12.07 -12.81 0.85
CA MET A 220 -11.60 -11.62 1.57
C MET A 220 -12.79 -10.74 1.94
N HIS A 221 -12.90 -10.35 3.21
CA HIS A 221 -13.92 -9.42 3.67
C HIS A 221 -13.39 -8.00 3.50
N ILE A 222 -14.21 -7.13 2.94
CA ILE A 222 -13.90 -5.72 2.71
C ILE A 222 -14.92 -4.89 3.48
N LEU A 223 -14.45 -4.19 4.50
CA LEU A 223 -15.23 -3.19 5.20
C LEU A 223 -15.36 -1.98 4.28
N VAL A 224 -16.60 -1.57 4.03
CA VAL A 224 -16.91 -0.38 3.23
C VAL A 224 -17.19 0.78 4.19
N GLU A 225 -16.45 1.88 4.02
CA GLU A 225 -16.62 3.11 4.79
C GLU A 225 -18.02 3.70 4.59
N GLU A 226 -18.63 4.16 5.67
CA GLU A 226 -19.90 4.88 5.60
C GLU A 226 -19.82 6.14 4.74
N ALA A 227 -20.76 6.25 3.80
CA ALA A 227 -21.05 7.38 2.91
C ALA A 227 -19.98 7.75 1.89
N LYS A 228 -18.70 7.48 2.16
CA LYS A 228 -17.55 7.77 1.30
C LYS A 228 -16.98 6.53 0.62
N HIS A 229 -17.41 5.34 1.07
CA HIS A 229 -17.17 4.02 0.47
C HIS A 229 -15.74 3.57 0.23
N ALA A 230 -14.74 4.24 0.82
CA ALA A 230 -13.38 3.73 0.81
C ALA A 230 -13.34 2.31 1.39
N SER A 231 -12.40 1.51 0.89
CA SER A 231 -12.33 0.08 1.18
C SER A 231 -11.23 -0.23 2.18
N CYS A 232 -11.54 -1.04 3.19
CA CYS A 232 -10.57 -1.58 4.13
C CYS A 232 -10.69 -3.10 4.20
N THR A 233 -9.56 -3.79 4.35
CA THR A 233 -9.55 -5.24 4.55
C THR A 233 -10.05 -5.61 5.95
N ASP A 234 -10.65 -6.79 6.06
CA ASP A 234 -10.97 -7.47 7.32
C ASP A 234 -10.43 -8.90 7.20
N LYS A 235 -9.38 -9.18 7.98
CA LYS A 235 -8.56 -10.37 7.81
C LYS A 235 -9.25 -11.62 8.35
N ASN A 236 -10.00 -11.52 9.43
CA ASN A 236 -10.70 -12.66 10.05
C ASN A 236 -12.19 -12.70 9.71
N GLY A 237 -12.74 -11.66 9.09
CA GLY A 237 -14.15 -11.59 8.71
C GLY A 237 -15.07 -11.46 9.92
N ASP A 238 -14.67 -10.70 10.94
CA ASP A 238 -15.48 -10.48 12.15
C ASP A 238 -16.27 -9.16 12.14
N GLY A 239 -16.08 -8.32 11.12
CA GLY A 239 -16.78 -7.06 10.95
C GLY A 239 -16.28 -5.95 11.89
N LEU A 240 -15.16 -6.14 12.58
CA LEU A 240 -14.51 -5.17 13.44
C LEU A 240 -13.11 -4.86 12.93
N TYR A 241 -12.87 -3.60 12.57
CA TYR A 241 -11.52 -3.18 12.21
C TYR A 241 -10.56 -3.19 13.42
N THR A 242 -9.48 -3.95 13.28
CA THR A 242 -8.38 -4.14 14.22
C THR A 242 -7.07 -3.66 13.59
N PRO A 243 -6.53 -2.50 14.03
CA PRO A 243 -5.27 -1.95 13.50
C PRO A 243 -4.10 -2.92 13.64
N GLY A 244 -3.31 -3.03 12.58
CA GLY A 244 -2.12 -3.90 12.54
C GLY A 244 -2.44 -5.36 12.29
N TYR A 245 -3.71 -5.76 12.44
CA TYR A 245 -4.18 -7.10 12.12
C TYR A 245 -4.84 -7.12 10.74
N ASP A 246 -5.84 -6.25 10.53
CA ASP A 246 -6.60 -6.19 9.28
C ASP A 246 -5.88 -5.42 8.18
N VAL A 247 -5.05 -4.46 8.58
CA VAL A 247 -4.10 -3.75 7.72
C VAL A 247 -2.75 -3.88 8.40
N ASN A 248 -1.84 -4.63 7.78
CA ASN A 248 -0.50 -4.92 8.32
C ASN A 248 0.61 -4.17 7.57
N THR A 249 0.26 -3.43 6.52
CA THR A 249 1.15 -2.51 5.81
C THR A 249 0.60 -1.10 5.96
N ARG A 250 1.45 -0.14 6.37
CA ARG A 250 1.05 1.27 6.61
C ARG A 250 -0.11 1.41 7.62
N ILE A 251 -0.01 0.64 8.71
CA ILE A 251 -1.00 0.37 9.77
C ILE A 251 -1.78 1.60 10.31
N ASN A 252 -1.20 2.79 10.24
CA ASN A 252 -1.65 3.94 11.04
C ASN A 252 -2.80 4.74 10.45
N ASP A 253 -3.33 4.26 9.34
CA ASP A 253 -4.22 5.08 8.54
C ASP A 253 -5.23 4.28 7.75
N ALA A 254 -6.05 3.56 8.50
CA ALA A 254 -7.25 2.89 8.06
C ALA A 254 -8.29 3.90 7.54
N TRP A 255 -7.98 4.60 6.46
CA TRP A 255 -8.85 5.58 5.82
C TRP A 255 -10.16 4.94 5.36
N GLY A 256 -10.13 3.69 4.89
CA GLY A 256 -11.31 2.96 4.39
C GLY A 256 -12.35 2.52 5.43
N VAL A 257 -12.25 2.97 6.68
CA VAL A 257 -13.19 2.62 7.78
C VAL A 257 -13.47 3.80 8.71
N ARG A 258 -13.26 5.05 8.27
CA ARG A 258 -13.53 6.24 9.09
C ARG A 258 -14.97 6.72 8.90
N ASP A 259 -15.93 5.94 9.39
CA ASP A 259 -17.37 6.21 9.25
C ASP A 259 -17.83 7.59 9.75
N ILE A 260 -17.04 8.21 10.63
CA ILE A 260 -17.27 9.57 11.13
C ILE A 260 -17.13 10.66 10.06
N ILE A 261 -16.48 10.41 8.91
CA ILE A 261 -16.24 11.41 7.87
C ILE A 261 -17.56 11.93 7.27
N ARG A 262 -18.62 11.13 7.29
CA ARG A 262 -19.98 11.54 6.91
C ARG A 262 -20.42 12.82 7.62
N SER A 263 -20.07 12.98 8.90
CA SER A 263 -20.44 14.16 9.70
C SER A 263 -19.65 15.45 9.36
N GLY A 264 -18.74 15.38 8.38
CA GLY A 264 -17.96 16.52 7.89
C GLY A 264 -16.75 16.89 8.74
N GLY A 265 -16.47 16.15 9.81
CA GLY A 265 -15.30 16.40 10.65
C GLY A 265 -14.11 15.51 10.32
N LEU A 266 -13.01 16.11 9.84
CA LEU A 266 -11.67 15.52 9.89
C LEU A 266 -11.13 15.64 11.33
N PHE A 267 -11.68 14.84 12.24
CA PHE A 267 -11.44 15.01 13.67
C PHE A 267 -10.03 14.58 14.14
N ALA A 268 -9.32 13.73 13.41
CA ALA A 268 -7.93 13.42 13.74
C ALA A 268 -7.09 13.01 12.52
N ALA A 269 -5.81 13.33 12.60
CA ALA A 269 -4.80 12.88 11.65
C ALA A 269 -4.65 11.35 11.67
N SER A 270 -4.84 10.68 12.82
CA SER A 270 -4.72 9.23 12.98
C SER A 270 -6.06 8.52 13.13
N TRP A 271 -6.12 7.26 12.70
CA TRP A 271 -7.25 6.40 13.03
C TRP A 271 -7.43 6.25 14.55
N GLN A 272 -8.67 6.18 15.01
CA GLN A 272 -9.05 5.88 16.39
C GLN A 272 -10.22 4.89 16.38
N SER A 273 -10.32 4.01 17.38
CA SER A 273 -11.33 2.94 17.40
C SER A 273 -12.77 3.42 17.33
N TRP A 274 -13.07 4.59 17.87
CA TRP A 274 -14.40 5.18 17.80
C TRP A 274 -14.78 5.72 16.40
N MET A 275 -13.82 5.76 15.45
CA MET A 275 -14.07 6.19 14.08
C MET A 275 -14.72 5.11 13.21
N ALA A 276 -14.55 3.83 13.58
CA ALA A 276 -15.10 2.70 12.86
C ALA A 276 -16.24 2.07 13.66
N LYS A 277 -17.36 1.80 12.99
CA LYS A 277 -18.51 1.08 13.52
C LYS A 277 -18.35 -0.42 13.29
N VAL A 278 -18.91 -1.23 14.17
CA VAL A 278 -19.01 -2.68 13.96
C VAL A 278 -19.99 -2.96 12.83
N ARG A 279 -19.62 -3.85 11.90
CA ARG A 279 -20.49 -4.26 10.80
C ARG A 279 -21.40 -5.41 11.21
N PHE A 280 -22.61 -5.43 10.67
CA PHE A 280 -23.61 -6.46 11.01
C PHE A 280 -23.74 -7.48 9.89
N GLU A 281 -23.92 -8.75 10.23
CA GLU A 281 -23.95 -9.84 9.24
C GLU A 281 -24.97 -9.64 8.11
N ASN A 282 -26.07 -8.94 8.38
CA ASN A 282 -27.12 -8.62 7.43
C ASN A 282 -26.78 -7.43 6.51
N THR A 283 -25.63 -6.77 6.66
CA THR A 283 -25.13 -5.74 5.74
C THR A 283 -24.03 -6.26 4.80
N ARG A 284 -23.85 -7.59 4.75
CA ARG A 284 -22.93 -8.25 3.83
C ARG A 284 -23.55 -8.46 2.45
N VAL A 285 -22.73 -8.28 1.41
CA VAL A 285 -23.03 -8.65 0.03
C VAL A 285 -21.96 -9.64 -0.45
N PHE A 286 -22.42 -10.80 -0.94
CA PHE A 286 -21.57 -11.94 -1.21
C PHE A 286 -21.17 -12.07 -2.68
N PRO A 287 -19.97 -12.60 -2.97
CA PRO A 287 -19.55 -12.98 -4.32
C PRO A 287 -20.36 -14.16 -4.86
N PRO A 288 -20.53 -14.27 -6.18
CA PRO A 288 -21.10 -15.46 -6.83
C PRO A 288 -20.06 -16.61 -6.86
N LEU A 289 -19.79 -17.22 -5.70
CA LEU A 289 -18.81 -18.31 -5.61
C LEU A 289 -19.24 -19.52 -6.45
N PRO A 290 -18.32 -20.12 -7.23
CA PRO A 290 -18.57 -21.37 -7.95
C PRO A 290 -18.99 -22.50 -6.99
N GLU A 291 -19.82 -23.43 -7.48
CA GLU A 291 -20.32 -24.57 -6.68
C GLU A 291 -19.19 -25.45 -6.13
N ASP A 292 -18.09 -25.56 -6.87
CA ASP A 292 -16.89 -26.30 -6.50
C ASP A 292 -15.89 -25.48 -5.66
N SER A 293 -16.24 -24.27 -5.23
CA SER A 293 -15.38 -23.49 -4.34
C SER A 293 -15.29 -24.16 -2.96
N PRO A 294 -14.06 -24.46 -2.46
CA PRO A 294 -13.89 -25.01 -1.12
C PRO A 294 -14.28 -24.01 -0.01
N ARG A 295 -14.46 -22.73 -0.36
CA ARG A 295 -14.86 -21.66 0.56
C ARG A 295 -16.37 -21.51 0.67
N ARG A 296 -17.14 -22.09 -0.26
CA ARG A 296 -18.61 -21.97 -0.32
C ARG A 296 -19.30 -22.60 0.89
N ALA A 297 -18.85 -23.78 1.32
CA ALA A 297 -19.47 -24.54 2.41
C ALA A 297 -19.59 -23.77 3.74
N ARG A 298 -18.73 -22.78 4.00
CA ARG A 298 -18.79 -21.95 5.22
C ARG A 298 -19.94 -20.95 5.21
N CYS A 299 -20.45 -20.63 4.03
CA CYS A 299 -21.54 -19.67 3.82
C CYS A 299 -22.82 -20.38 3.39
N GLU A 300 -22.85 -21.71 3.41
CA GLU A 300 -24.02 -22.50 3.05
C GLU A 300 -24.85 -22.81 4.30
N GLU A 301 -26.16 -22.68 4.15
CA GLU A 301 -27.16 -23.10 5.13
C GLU A 301 -28.21 -23.92 4.38
N ASP A 302 -28.47 -25.14 4.86
CA ASP A 302 -29.35 -26.12 4.22
C ASP A 302 -29.07 -26.35 2.72
N GLY A 303 -27.79 -26.29 2.32
CA GLY A 303 -27.34 -26.48 0.94
C GLY A 303 -27.59 -25.29 0.02
N VAL A 304 -28.06 -24.16 0.55
CA VAL A 304 -28.21 -22.90 -0.18
C VAL A 304 -27.05 -21.99 0.20
N TYR A 305 -26.34 -21.49 -0.80
CA TYR A 305 -25.26 -20.52 -0.58
C TYR A 305 -25.82 -19.15 -0.21
N SER A 306 -25.43 -18.67 0.97
CA SER A 306 -25.74 -17.33 1.48
C SER A 306 -27.24 -16.98 1.40
N PRO A 307 -28.14 -17.79 2.00
CA PRO A 307 -29.58 -17.68 1.77
C PRO A 307 -30.22 -16.42 2.36
N HIS A 308 -29.50 -15.64 3.14
CA HIS A 308 -30.01 -14.44 3.81
C HIS A 308 -29.38 -13.13 3.32
N ASN A 309 -28.40 -13.20 2.42
CA ASN A 309 -27.70 -12.01 1.94
C ASN A 309 -27.83 -11.85 0.43
N ALA A 310 -27.65 -10.61 -0.04
CA ALA A 310 -27.54 -10.31 -1.45
C ALA A 310 -26.27 -10.94 -2.03
N ILE A 311 -26.37 -11.43 -3.25
CA ILE A 311 -25.25 -11.93 -4.05
C ILE A 311 -25.13 -11.01 -5.25
N TYR A 312 -23.94 -10.45 -5.46
CA TYR A 312 -23.73 -9.52 -6.57
C TYR A 312 -23.53 -10.24 -7.91
N ASP A 313 -23.87 -9.56 -9.00
CA ASP A 313 -23.41 -9.91 -10.34
C ASP A 313 -21.95 -9.46 -10.49
N LEU A 314 -21.11 -10.35 -11.02
CA LEU A 314 -19.71 -10.05 -11.31
C LEU A 314 -19.55 -9.76 -12.81
N ARG A 315 -18.97 -8.61 -13.18
CA ARG A 315 -18.88 -8.16 -14.58
C ARG A 315 -17.49 -7.64 -14.97
N PRO A 316 -17.04 -7.82 -16.22
CA PRO A 316 -15.86 -7.12 -16.70
C PRO A 316 -16.02 -5.60 -16.57
N PHE A 317 -14.97 -4.89 -16.15
CA PHE A 317 -14.99 -3.43 -16.06
C PHE A 317 -15.22 -2.80 -17.45
N PRO A 318 -16.21 -1.91 -17.61
CA PRO A 318 -16.60 -1.38 -18.91
C PRO A 318 -15.62 -0.32 -19.43
N SER A 319 -15.75 -0.02 -20.74
CA SER A 319 -15.12 1.15 -21.34
C SER A 319 -15.86 2.44 -20.95
N ASP A 320 -15.12 3.55 -20.85
CA ASP A 320 -15.65 4.89 -20.54
C ASP A 320 -16.33 5.57 -21.75
N GLU A 321 -16.26 4.97 -22.94
CA GLU A 321 -16.85 5.52 -24.18
C GLU A 321 -18.34 5.85 -24.03
N ARG A 322 -19.08 5.00 -23.32
CA ARG A 322 -20.53 5.12 -23.08
C ARG A 322 -20.86 5.97 -21.85
N ALA A 323 -19.88 6.34 -21.05
CA ALA A 323 -20.11 7.13 -19.84
C ALA A 323 -20.43 8.58 -20.18
N ASP A 324 -21.35 9.18 -19.43
CA ASP A 324 -21.62 10.62 -19.54
C ASP A 324 -20.43 11.45 -19.03
N ALA A 325 -20.35 12.71 -19.46
CA ALA A 325 -19.23 13.60 -19.17
C ALA A 325 -18.90 13.76 -17.67
N HIS A 326 -19.90 13.64 -16.79
CA HIS A 326 -19.74 13.73 -15.34
C HIS A 326 -19.16 12.45 -14.70
N LEU A 327 -19.38 11.30 -15.33
CA LEU A 327 -18.91 9.99 -14.82
C LEU A 327 -17.53 9.62 -15.38
N LYS A 328 -17.20 10.08 -16.60
CA LYS A 328 -15.90 9.83 -17.25
C LYS A 328 -14.68 10.06 -16.34
N PRO A 329 -14.58 11.15 -15.56
CA PRO A 329 -13.42 11.37 -14.69
C PRO A 329 -13.19 10.28 -13.64
N PHE A 330 -14.23 9.50 -13.27
CA PHE A 330 -14.17 8.45 -12.27
C PHE A 330 -13.88 7.06 -12.86
N ILE A 331 -13.98 6.92 -14.18
CA ILE A 331 -13.80 5.66 -14.92
C ILE A 331 -12.56 5.70 -15.81
N ALA A 332 -12.25 6.83 -16.45
CA ALA A 332 -11.22 6.91 -17.50
C ALA A 332 -9.80 6.59 -17.02
N ASP A 333 -9.49 6.82 -15.74
CA ASP A 333 -8.22 6.44 -15.13
C ASP A 333 -8.18 4.97 -14.65
N LYS A 334 -9.34 4.32 -14.59
CA LYS A 334 -9.55 2.92 -14.15
C LYS A 334 -9.85 1.98 -15.32
N GLY A 335 -10.32 2.48 -16.45
CA GLY A 335 -10.57 1.72 -17.67
C GLY A 335 -9.36 1.73 -18.60
N TYR A 336 -8.83 0.55 -18.94
CA TYR A 336 -7.89 0.40 -20.05
C TYR A 336 -8.52 -0.53 -21.09
N PRO A 337 -8.87 -0.07 -22.31
CA PRO A 337 -9.65 -0.87 -23.25
C PRO A 337 -8.99 -2.22 -23.58
N ASP A 338 -7.66 -2.26 -23.58
CA ASP A 338 -6.89 -3.43 -24.03
C ASP A 338 -6.42 -4.34 -22.89
N TRP A 339 -7.04 -4.26 -21.70
CA TRP A 339 -6.67 -5.14 -20.58
C TRP A 339 -6.94 -6.63 -20.90
N PRO A 340 -6.06 -7.57 -20.47
CA PRO A 340 -4.90 -7.35 -19.59
C PRO A 340 -3.55 -7.08 -20.31
N GLU A 341 -2.60 -6.47 -19.59
CA GLU A 341 -1.18 -6.52 -19.96
C GLU A 341 -0.61 -7.91 -19.66
N VAL A 342 0.24 -8.45 -20.53
CA VAL A 342 0.89 -9.75 -20.34
C VAL A 342 2.40 -9.54 -20.20
N SER A 343 2.95 -9.98 -19.07
CA SER A 343 4.36 -9.84 -18.74
C SER A 343 5.01 -11.21 -18.53
N GLU A 344 6.25 -11.38 -19.01
CA GLU A 344 7.00 -12.62 -18.83
C GLU A 344 7.84 -12.60 -17.54
N VAL A 345 7.74 -13.67 -16.76
CA VAL A 345 8.55 -13.88 -15.56
C VAL A 345 9.88 -14.53 -15.95
N ASN A 346 10.85 -13.72 -16.36
CA ASN A 346 12.14 -14.24 -16.85
C ASN A 346 13.02 -14.93 -15.78
N SER A 347 12.68 -14.80 -14.49
CA SER A 347 13.39 -15.46 -13.39
C SER A 347 12.56 -15.50 -12.10
N LEU A 348 12.95 -16.37 -11.17
CA LEU A 348 12.38 -16.40 -9.81
C LEU A 348 12.60 -15.07 -9.07
N ASP A 349 13.71 -14.38 -9.34
CA ASP A 349 13.98 -13.06 -8.77
C ASP A 349 12.98 -12.02 -9.28
N ASN A 350 12.59 -12.09 -10.56
CA ASN A 350 11.56 -11.22 -11.12
C ASN A 350 10.18 -11.52 -10.51
N PHE A 351 9.86 -12.79 -10.27
CA PHE A 351 8.60 -13.16 -9.60
C PHE A 351 8.58 -12.68 -8.13
N GLY A 352 9.68 -12.91 -7.41
CA GLY A 352 9.84 -12.45 -6.03
C GLY A 352 9.79 -10.93 -5.93
N LYS A 353 10.35 -10.23 -6.91
CA LYS A 353 10.20 -8.78 -7.06
C LYS A 353 8.74 -8.39 -7.27
N TRP A 354 8.01 -9.02 -8.19
CA TRP A 354 6.59 -8.71 -8.40
C TRP A 354 5.71 -8.96 -7.16
N ILE A 355 5.95 -10.06 -6.43
CA ILE A 355 5.29 -10.32 -5.13
C ILE A 355 5.68 -9.24 -4.11
N GLY A 356 6.97 -8.92 -4.04
CA GLY A 356 7.53 -8.00 -3.06
C GLY A 356 7.38 -6.52 -3.40
N ASP A 357 6.97 -6.15 -4.62
CA ASP A 357 7.10 -4.77 -5.07
C ASP A 357 6.08 -3.89 -4.35
N GLU A 358 6.62 -3.01 -3.51
CA GLU A 358 6.15 -1.65 -3.35
C GLU A 358 7.28 -0.76 -3.86
N SER A 359 7.03 -0.01 -4.93
CA SER A 359 8.01 0.80 -5.66
C SER A 359 9.12 1.38 -4.77
N PHE A 360 10.27 0.72 -4.77
CA PHE A 360 11.49 1.06 -4.02
C PHE A 360 11.91 2.54 -4.18
N ALA A 361 11.58 3.14 -5.33
CA ALA A 361 11.90 4.52 -5.68
C ALA A 361 11.32 5.58 -4.73
N LYS A 362 10.35 5.25 -3.87
CA LYS A 362 9.72 6.23 -2.99
C LYS A 362 10.44 6.45 -1.64
N SER A 363 11.46 5.65 -1.31
CA SER A 363 12.07 5.72 0.04
C SER A 363 13.19 6.76 0.22
N PHE A 364 13.58 7.49 -0.83
CA PHE A 364 14.59 8.55 -0.77
C PHE A 364 13.94 9.93 -0.80
N GLY A 365 14.33 10.82 0.11
CA GLY A 365 13.85 12.19 0.17
C GLY A 365 15.00 13.19 0.03
N VAL A 366 14.75 14.28 -0.71
CA VAL A 366 15.68 15.41 -0.82
C VAL A 366 14.92 16.68 -0.49
N ALA A 367 15.46 17.45 0.45
CA ALA A 367 14.88 18.71 0.91
C ALA A 367 15.92 19.83 1.00
N LEU A 368 15.45 21.04 0.73
CA LEU A 368 16.14 22.26 1.13
C LEU A 368 15.94 22.41 2.65
N ARG A 369 17.03 22.53 3.40
CA ARG A 369 17.02 22.76 4.86
C ARG A 369 17.47 24.19 5.14
N MET A 370 16.84 24.84 6.11
CA MET A 370 17.24 26.14 6.62
C MET A 370 17.27 26.09 8.14
N ASP A 371 18.43 26.33 8.73
CA ASP A 371 18.60 26.31 10.19
C ASP A 371 19.47 27.45 10.73
N GLY A 372 19.54 28.53 9.94
CA GLY A 372 20.49 29.64 10.08
C GLY A 372 21.26 29.85 8.78
N TYR A 373 21.54 28.75 8.08
CA TYR A 373 22.07 28.73 6.71
C TYR A 373 21.18 27.86 5.81
N ALA A 374 21.18 28.14 4.51
CA ALA A 374 20.53 27.28 3.54
C ALA A 374 21.42 26.07 3.25
N GLY A 375 20.81 24.89 3.21
CA GLY A 375 21.49 23.60 3.10
C GLY A 375 20.63 22.54 2.41
N ILE A 376 21.17 21.33 2.31
CA ILE A 376 20.50 20.19 1.68
C ILE A 376 20.34 19.08 2.71
N SER A 377 19.18 18.45 2.76
CA SER A 377 18.84 17.33 3.63
C SER A 377 18.42 16.12 2.78
N LEU A 378 19.01 14.97 3.06
CA LEU A 378 18.82 13.68 2.39
C LEU A 378 18.26 12.70 3.41
N THR A 379 17.11 12.11 3.11
CA THR A 379 16.47 11.08 3.95
C THR A 379 16.45 9.74 3.22
N PHE A 380 16.80 8.65 3.89
CA PHE A 380 16.85 7.31 3.30
C PHE A 380 16.59 6.21 4.35
N PRO A 381 16.24 4.98 3.93
CA PRO A 381 15.92 3.88 4.84
C PRO A 381 16.99 3.57 5.88
N PHE A 382 16.54 3.19 7.07
CA PHE A 382 17.43 2.87 8.20
C PHE A 382 18.25 1.60 7.96
N TRP A 383 17.63 0.55 7.46
CA TRP A 383 18.34 -0.58 6.86
C TRP A 383 18.51 -0.23 5.39
N ILE A 384 19.69 -0.46 4.80
CA ILE A 384 20.05 -0.08 3.41
C ILE A 384 18.92 -0.38 2.38
N VAL A 385 18.05 -1.36 2.69
CA VAL A 385 16.90 -1.78 1.88
C VAL A 385 15.51 -1.70 2.56
N LYS A 386 15.40 -1.32 3.85
CA LYS A 386 14.11 -1.29 4.59
C LYS A 386 14.07 -0.21 5.67
N ASN A 387 12.95 0.51 5.79
CA ASN A 387 12.74 1.40 6.93
C ASN A 387 12.62 0.60 8.23
N MET A 388 13.05 1.18 9.36
CA MET A 388 12.72 0.62 10.66
C MET A 388 11.31 1.10 11.02
N GLU A 389 10.34 0.21 10.93
CA GLU A 389 8.95 0.47 11.31
C GLU A 389 8.83 0.56 12.84
N ASP A 390 8.10 1.56 13.31
CA ASP A 390 7.64 1.64 14.71
C ASP A 390 6.20 1.12 14.78
N PRO A 391 6.01 -0.13 15.23
CA PRO A 391 4.68 -0.76 15.27
C PRO A 391 3.78 -0.17 16.36
N LEU A 392 4.31 0.54 17.35
CA LEU A 392 3.52 1.09 18.46
C LEU A 392 3.06 2.52 18.19
N GLY A 393 3.97 3.40 17.79
CA GLY A 393 3.67 4.81 17.53
C GLY A 393 3.25 5.09 16.10
N GLY A 394 3.54 4.16 15.19
CA GLY A 394 2.96 4.20 13.87
C GLY A 394 3.71 5.10 12.88
N GLY A 395 4.97 4.75 12.63
CA GLY A 395 5.86 5.55 11.80
C GLY A 395 7.09 4.81 11.34
N TYR A 396 8.05 5.59 10.86
CA TYR A 396 9.33 5.11 10.38
C TYR A 396 10.46 5.84 11.08
N ILE A 397 11.47 5.07 11.47
CA ILE A 397 12.80 5.59 11.76
C ILE A 397 13.61 5.50 10.47
N VAL A 398 14.19 6.62 10.07
CA VAL A 398 14.99 6.78 8.84
C VAL A 398 16.29 7.50 9.14
N HIS A 399 17.28 7.32 8.29
CA HIS A 399 18.48 8.13 8.32
C HIS A 399 18.21 9.47 7.66
N ARG A 400 18.66 10.56 8.29
CA ARG A 400 18.70 11.89 7.70
C ARG A 400 20.11 12.44 7.79
N LEU A 401 20.72 12.66 6.63
CA LEU A 401 21.99 13.37 6.46
C LEU A 401 21.72 14.77 5.95
N TYR A 402 22.35 15.79 6.50
CA TYR A 402 22.23 17.15 5.96
C TYR A 402 23.56 17.88 5.92
N LEU A 403 23.66 18.83 4.99
CA LEU A 403 24.80 19.71 4.78
C LEU A 403 24.33 21.15 4.91
N THR A 404 24.95 21.91 5.81
CA THR A 404 24.58 23.30 6.17
C THR A 404 25.83 24.17 6.34
N GLY A 405 25.65 25.41 6.78
CA GLY A 405 26.74 26.38 6.89
C GLY A 405 26.94 27.18 5.60
N LYS A 406 27.85 28.16 5.64
CA LYS A 406 28.00 29.14 4.55
C LYS A 406 28.45 28.49 3.24
N ASN A 407 29.24 27.42 3.32
CA ASN A 407 29.71 26.66 2.16
C ASN A 407 29.33 25.17 2.21
N LEU A 408 28.21 24.81 2.86
CA LEU A 408 27.79 23.41 3.06
C LEU A 408 28.86 22.58 3.79
N GLU A 409 29.56 23.22 4.72
CA GLU A 409 30.73 22.68 5.41
C GLU A 409 30.40 22.01 6.75
N ASP A 410 29.19 22.27 7.27
CA ASP A 410 28.65 21.60 8.45
C ASP A 410 27.89 20.36 8.00
N ILE A 411 28.16 19.23 8.65
CA ILE A 411 27.57 17.94 8.29
C ILE A 411 26.80 17.42 9.50
N GLY A 412 25.54 17.05 9.31
CA GLY A 412 24.75 16.42 10.35
C GLY A 412 24.22 15.06 9.93
N TRP A 413 24.17 14.14 10.89
CA TRP A 413 23.48 12.87 10.78
C TRP A 413 22.48 12.74 11.92
N THR A 414 21.25 12.33 11.60
CA THR A 414 20.20 12.08 12.58
C THR A 414 19.44 10.80 12.27
N ALA A 415 19.06 10.07 13.31
CA ALA A 415 17.94 9.13 13.26
C ALA A 415 16.65 9.94 13.40
N LEU A 416 15.88 10.03 12.31
CA LEU A 416 14.62 10.76 12.24
C LEU A 416 13.47 9.77 12.43
N TYR A 417 12.70 9.96 13.48
CA TYR A 417 11.37 9.40 13.62
C TYR A 417 10.34 10.32 12.97
N THR A 418 9.57 9.78 12.04
CA THR A 418 8.42 10.44 11.43
C THR A 418 7.25 9.46 11.38
N PRO A 419 6.05 9.84 11.84
CA PRO A 419 4.84 9.04 11.64
C PRO A 419 4.58 8.74 10.17
N SER A 420 3.70 7.75 9.98
CA SER A 420 3.31 7.22 8.67
C SER A 420 3.05 8.33 7.67
N ALA A 421 3.34 7.94 6.44
CA ALA A 421 3.18 8.68 5.23
C ALA A 421 1.80 9.37 5.12
N SER A 422 0.76 8.77 5.62
CA SER A 422 -0.63 9.01 5.30
C SER A 422 -1.30 10.20 6.02
N ARG A 423 -0.57 10.98 6.84
CA ARG A 423 -1.13 12.14 7.54
C ARG A 423 -0.68 13.48 6.94
N TRP A 424 -1.56 14.47 6.98
CA TRP A 424 -1.32 15.81 6.43
C TRP A 424 -0.53 16.72 7.38
N ILE A 425 -0.62 16.47 8.69
CA ILE A 425 0.17 17.10 9.75
C ILE A 425 0.62 16.05 10.76
N ASP A 426 1.90 16.06 11.14
CA ASP A 426 2.49 15.11 12.09
C ASP A 426 3.57 15.74 12.96
N PRO A 427 3.68 15.34 14.24
CA PRO A 427 4.91 15.57 14.97
C PRO A 427 6.05 14.72 14.37
N TYR A 428 7.28 15.20 14.47
CA TYR A 428 8.46 14.40 14.20
C TYR A 428 9.51 14.64 15.29
N PHE A 429 10.42 13.68 15.44
CA PHE A 429 11.52 13.75 16.38
C PHE A 429 12.80 13.23 15.72
N ALA A 430 13.93 13.85 15.97
CA ALA A 430 15.22 13.38 15.48
C ALA A 430 16.31 13.52 16.54
N VAL A 431 17.24 12.57 16.53
CA VAL A 431 18.40 12.55 17.42
C VAL A 431 19.63 12.19 16.63
N GLY A 432 20.76 12.84 16.90
CA GLY A 432 21.99 12.57 16.17
C GLY A 432 23.18 13.42 16.57
N VAL A 433 24.06 13.64 15.60
CA VAL A 433 25.31 14.39 15.77
C VAL A 433 25.52 15.35 14.60
N GLU A 434 26.09 16.51 14.89
CA GLU A 434 26.48 17.51 13.90
C GLU A 434 27.96 17.85 14.06
N TRP A 435 28.70 17.83 12.96
CA TRP A 435 30.08 18.24 12.85
C TRP A 435 30.12 19.66 12.27
N ARG A 436 30.35 20.66 13.12
CA ARG A 436 30.34 22.08 12.74
C ARG A 436 31.74 22.65 12.61
N LYS A 437 31.96 23.48 11.61
CA LYS A 437 33.19 24.29 11.52
C LYS A 437 32.96 25.64 12.17
N VAL A 438 33.67 25.88 13.27
CA VAL A 438 33.64 27.16 13.98
C VAL A 438 34.97 27.87 13.76
N THR A 439 34.91 29.06 13.17
CA THR A 439 36.06 29.96 13.07
C THR A 439 36.05 30.90 14.26
N ASP A 440 37.10 30.85 15.08
CA ASP A 440 37.24 31.73 16.24
C ASP A 440 37.58 33.18 15.83
N ALA A 441 37.64 34.09 16.81
CA ALA A 441 37.99 35.49 16.59
C ALA A 441 39.42 35.70 16.01
N ASN A 442 40.27 34.68 16.08
CA ASN A 442 41.64 34.70 15.53
C ASN A 442 41.71 34.12 14.11
N GLY A 443 40.58 33.73 13.53
CA GLY A 443 40.52 33.11 12.20
C GLY A 443 40.90 31.63 12.18
N ILE A 444 41.09 31.00 13.34
CA ILE A 444 41.39 29.57 13.43
C ILE A 444 40.06 28.81 13.31
N THR A 445 39.98 27.93 12.32
CA THR A 445 38.81 27.07 12.12
C THR A 445 39.03 25.74 12.83
N SER A 446 38.09 25.37 13.68
CA SER A 446 38.05 24.09 14.40
C SER A 446 36.76 23.35 14.11
N THR A 447 36.80 22.02 14.18
CA THR A 447 35.60 21.17 14.06
C THR A 447 35.08 20.84 15.45
N HIS A 448 33.80 21.09 15.69
CA HIS A 448 33.09 20.75 16.91
C HIS A 448 32.08 19.64 16.63
N ASP A 449 32.02 18.66 17.51
CA ASP A 449 31.10 17.52 17.44
C ASP A 449 29.99 17.75 18.48
N ASP A 450 28.81 18.12 18.02
CA ASP A 450 27.68 18.42 18.88
C ASP A 450 26.62 17.33 18.78
N PHE A 451 26.17 16.82 19.92
CA PHE A 451 24.94 16.02 19.95
C PHE A 451 23.75 16.91 19.58
N GLN A 452 22.82 16.40 18.77
CA GLN A 452 21.67 17.14 18.31
C GLN A 452 20.37 16.44 18.68
N LEU A 453 19.40 17.23 19.16
CA LEU A 453 17.99 16.87 19.25
C LEU A 453 17.17 17.83 18.39
N GLU A 454 16.21 17.30 17.64
CA GLU A 454 15.27 18.10 16.85
C GLU A 454 13.86 17.55 17.05
N THR A 455 12.87 18.43 17.18
CA THR A 455 11.46 18.04 17.21
C THR A 455 10.63 19.10 16.54
N GLY A 456 9.53 18.72 15.90
CA GLY A 456 8.72 19.69 15.20
C GLY A 456 7.45 19.12 14.61
N LEU A 457 6.87 19.88 13.69
CA LEU A 457 5.72 19.51 12.90
C LEU A 457 6.12 19.35 11.43
N LYS A 458 5.55 18.34 10.80
CA LYS A 458 5.66 18.02 9.39
C LYS A 458 4.29 18.21 8.75
N PHE A 459 4.27 18.84 7.60
CA PHE A 459 3.10 19.03 6.76
C PHE A 459 3.35 18.38 5.40
N ARG A 460 2.32 17.83 4.78
CA ARG A 460 2.39 17.24 3.44
C ARG A 460 1.32 17.79 2.53
N VAL A 461 1.68 17.99 1.27
CA VAL A 461 0.79 18.45 0.21
C VAL A 461 0.87 17.49 -0.97
N ASN A 462 -0.30 17.05 -1.45
CA ASN A 462 -0.41 16.29 -2.69
C ASN A 462 -0.16 17.22 -3.89
N MET A 463 0.84 16.88 -4.71
CA MET A 463 1.21 17.64 -5.89
C MET A 463 0.64 17.05 -7.18
N THR A 464 -0.03 15.89 -7.15
CA THR A 464 -0.59 15.21 -8.35
C THR A 464 -1.50 16.13 -9.17
N HIS A 465 -2.30 16.97 -8.50
CA HIS A 465 -3.22 17.91 -9.15
C HIS A 465 -2.67 19.34 -9.32
N THR A 466 -1.40 19.60 -9.01
CA THR A 466 -0.84 20.96 -9.10
C THR A 466 -0.70 21.46 -10.53
N PRO A 467 -1.01 22.72 -10.84
CA PRO A 467 -0.79 23.27 -12.19
C PRO A 467 0.70 23.41 -12.55
N LEU A 468 1.60 23.28 -11.57
CA LEU A 468 3.05 23.40 -11.75
C LEU A 468 3.68 22.14 -12.35
N LYS A 469 3.71 22.06 -13.68
CA LYS A 469 4.28 20.93 -14.45
C LYS A 469 5.74 20.59 -14.07
N ILE A 470 6.52 21.56 -13.61
CA ILE A 470 7.92 21.35 -13.22
C ILE A 470 8.03 20.45 -11.97
N VAL A 471 7.09 20.59 -11.03
CA VAL A 471 7.07 19.81 -9.80
C VAL A 471 6.72 18.35 -10.10
N ARG A 472 5.79 18.11 -11.03
CA ARG A 472 5.44 16.76 -11.50
C ARG A 472 6.61 16.04 -12.20
N ARG A 473 7.46 16.78 -12.91
CA ARG A 473 8.65 16.23 -13.59
C ARG A 473 9.79 15.83 -12.66
N LEU A 474 9.77 16.29 -11.41
CA LEU A 474 10.77 15.92 -10.40
C LEU A 474 10.50 14.53 -9.78
N GLY A 475 9.51 13.79 -10.29
CA GLY A 475 9.31 12.37 -9.98
C GLY A 475 8.72 12.10 -8.58
N SER A 476 8.24 13.12 -7.88
CA SER A 476 7.56 12.95 -6.59
C SER A 476 6.15 13.54 -6.65
N ASP A 477 5.17 12.70 -6.29
CA ASP A 477 3.76 13.07 -6.23
C ASP A 477 3.44 13.99 -5.03
N PHE A 478 4.38 14.16 -4.08
CA PHE A 478 4.15 14.88 -2.83
C PHE A 478 5.34 15.75 -2.43
N TRP A 479 5.03 16.93 -1.89
CA TRP A 479 6.01 17.80 -1.27
C TRP A 479 5.63 18.01 0.19
N GLY A 480 6.64 18.16 1.03
CA GLY A 480 6.48 18.36 2.45
C GLY A 480 7.17 19.62 2.94
N PHE A 481 6.67 20.12 4.06
CA PHE A 481 7.26 21.19 4.84
C PHE A 481 7.47 20.69 6.27
N ARG A 482 8.68 20.81 6.83
CA ARG A 482 8.92 20.59 8.27
C ARG A 482 9.29 21.91 8.92
N PHE A 483 8.72 22.15 10.09
CA PHE A 483 9.12 23.23 10.98
C PHE A 483 9.40 22.64 12.34
N GLY A 484 10.59 22.88 12.87
CA GLY A 484 11.01 22.33 14.15
C GLY A 484 11.91 23.25 14.94
N VAL A 485 12.13 22.83 16.16
CA VAL A 485 13.13 23.38 17.06
C VAL A 485 14.25 22.37 17.21
N ARG A 486 15.49 22.87 17.22
CA ARG A 486 16.69 22.08 17.44
C ARG A 486 17.44 22.54 18.66
N ASN A 487 18.07 21.60 19.35
CA ASN A 487 18.96 21.83 20.46
C ASN A 487 20.29 21.10 20.25
N PHE A 488 21.39 21.79 20.55
CA PHE A 488 22.71 21.18 20.69
C PHE A 488 23.00 20.83 22.15
N GLY A 489 23.44 19.59 22.38
CA GLY A 489 23.75 19.03 23.70
C GLY A 489 22.73 17.97 24.16
N ALA A 490 23.23 16.90 24.79
CA ALA A 490 22.41 15.77 25.22
C ALA A 490 21.68 16.00 26.54
N MET A 491 22.35 16.62 27.52
CA MET A 491 21.85 16.82 28.89
C MET A 491 21.79 18.30 29.30
N GLN A 492 22.43 19.18 28.52
CA GLN A 492 22.42 20.63 28.72
C GLN A 492 22.05 21.29 27.39
N ILE A 493 21.18 22.28 27.45
CA ILE A 493 20.79 23.09 26.30
C ILE A 493 21.93 24.08 26.06
N ASN A 494 22.77 23.81 25.07
CA ASN A 494 23.91 24.68 24.75
C ASN A 494 23.50 25.78 23.77
N GLU A 495 22.70 25.42 22.77
CA GLU A 495 22.29 26.33 21.71
C GLU A 495 20.95 25.86 21.13
N PHE A 496 20.01 26.80 21.00
CA PHE A 496 18.65 26.55 20.52
C PHE A 496 18.46 27.23 19.16
N GLY A 497 17.87 26.52 18.21
CA GLY A 497 17.62 27.02 16.86
C GLY A 497 16.29 26.56 16.29
N TYR A 498 15.91 27.17 15.18
CA TYR A 498 14.75 26.75 14.39
C TYR A 498 15.23 26.03 13.14
N VAL A 499 14.43 25.08 12.67
CA VAL A 499 14.68 24.33 11.45
C VAL A 499 13.46 24.45 10.56
N VAL A 500 13.69 24.74 9.29
CA VAL A 500 12.70 24.68 8.22
C VAL A 500 13.22 23.74 7.14
N GLU A 501 12.43 22.74 6.75
CA GLU A 501 12.76 21.90 5.59
C GLU A 501 11.63 21.93 4.55
N VAL A 502 11.98 22.05 3.28
CA VAL A 502 11.03 22.01 2.16
C VAL A 502 11.55 21.09 1.08
N GLY A 503 10.77 20.09 0.67
CA GLY A 503 11.16 19.26 -0.46
C GLY A 503 10.30 18.03 -0.68
N ALA A 504 10.76 17.18 -1.59
CA ALA A 504 10.20 15.87 -1.81
C ALA A 504 10.53 15.02 -0.58
N GLY A 505 9.52 14.82 0.27
CA GLY A 505 9.65 13.94 1.43
C GLY A 505 9.94 12.51 0.95
N SER A 506 10.63 11.73 1.78
CA SER A 506 10.65 10.28 1.61
C SER A 506 9.25 9.69 1.86
N PHE A 507 9.08 8.45 1.39
CA PHE A 507 7.94 7.52 1.36
C PHE A 507 7.12 7.53 0.08
#